data_AF-A0A017S2S9-F1
#
_entry.id   AF-A0A017S2S9-F1
#
_cell.length_a   1.000
_cell.length_b   1.000
_cell.length_c   1.000
_cell.angle_alpha   90.00
_cell.angle_beta   90.00
_cell.angle_gamma   90.00
#
_symmetry.space_group_name_H-M   'P 1'
#
loop_
_entity.id
_entity.type
_entity.pdbx_description
1 polymer ?
#
loop_
_entity_poly.entity_id
_entity_poly.type
_entity_poly.pdbx_seq_one_letter_code
_entity_poly.pdbx_strand_id
1 'polypeptide(L)'
;MARVKTNEAYKRYVELGKEKLYLPDFEVTSMGYLVPFVGEVYCRAEGCENVTKFISLNNLKKHIRTKHTHTYDLLDGESGGRPDQEAESAAVKFYEAVIKKFDAKQSAPALPPLPRRRDGEVHMTEMRRLVRRMGHVVPCESCKDAHKAKLCCKYEECEHFALFDSGDQGKSSEEEESNESEDED
;
A
#
# COMPACT_ATOMS: atom_id res chain seq x y z
N MET A 1 -29.84 -5.47 -12.10
CA MET A 1 -28.76 -5.58 -11.09
C MET A 1 -27.50 -5.01 -11.71
N ALA A 2 -26.75 -4.15 -11.00
CA ALA A 2 -25.58 -3.46 -11.55
C ALA A 2 -24.50 -4.47 -11.98
N ARG A 3 -23.94 -4.34 -13.18
CA ARG A 3 -22.94 -5.27 -13.76
C ARG A 3 -21.71 -5.45 -12.87
N VAL A 4 -21.40 -4.41 -12.09
CA VAL A 4 -20.30 -4.39 -11.12
C VAL A 4 -20.43 -5.52 -10.09
N LYS A 5 -21.64 -5.78 -9.56
CA LYS A 5 -21.82 -6.80 -8.50
C LYS A 5 -21.59 -8.24 -8.98
N THR A 6 -21.72 -8.48 -10.27
CA THR A 6 -21.46 -9.80 -10.87
C THR A 6 -20.01 -10.00 -11.28
N ASN A 7 -19.21 -8.92 -11.34
CA ASN A 7 -17.79 -8.98 -11.70
C ASN A 7 -16.97 -9.66 -10.59
N GLU A 8 -16.03 -10.51 -10.99
CA GLU A 8 -15.23 -11.32 -10.07
C GLU A 8 -14.24 -10.47 -9.24
N ALA A 9 -13.63 -9.44 -9.84
CA ALA A 9 -12.74 -8.54 -9.12
C ALA A 9 -13.48 -7.78 -8.02
N TYR A 10 -14.72 -7.36 -8.27
CA TYR A 10 -15.55 -6.73 -7.24
C TYR A 10 -15.89 -7.68 -6.09
N LYS A 11 -16.23 -8.95 -6.37
CA LYS A 11 -16.52 -9.94 -5.31
C LYS A 11 -15.30 -10.14 -4.41
N ARG A 12 -14.13 -10.36 -5.02
CA ARG A 12 -12.87 -10.49 -4.30
C ARG A 12 -12.55 -9.23 -3.49
N TYR A 13 -12.78 -8.05 -4.06
CA TYR A 13 -12.59 -6.77 -3.37
C TYR A 13 -13.44 -6.66 -2.09
N VAL A 14 -14.69 -7.12 -2.10
CA VAL A 14 -15.60 -7.09 -0.93
C VAL A 14 -15.27 -8.15 0.12
N GLU A 15 -14.68 -9.27 -0.31
CA GLU A 15 -14.24 -10.36 0.57
C GLU A 15 -12.92 -10.03 1.27
N LEU A 16 -12.02 -9.32 0.58
CA LEU A 16 -10.76 -8.84 1.15
C LEU A 16 -11.02 -7.64 2.07
N GLY A 17 -10.42 -7.66 3.27
CA GLY A 17 -10.45 -6.51 4.17
C GLY A 17 -9.59 -5.35 3.64
N LYS A 18 -9.89 -4.12 4.09
CA LYS A 18 -9.18 -2.89 3.68
C LYS A 18 -7.67 -3.02 3.89
N GLU A 19 -7.26 -3.66 4.99
CA GLU A 19 -5.87 -3.87 5.39
C GLU A 19 -5.06 -4.73 4.40
N LYS A 20 -5.74 -5.55 3.60
CA LYS A 20 -5.09 -6.38 2.57
C LYS A 20 -5.00 -5.67 1.23
N LEU A 21 -5.83 -4.64 1.01
CA LEU A 21 -5.98 -3.99 -0.28
C LEU A 21 -5.07 -2.78 -0.39
N TYR A 22 -4.40 -2.65 -1.53
CA TYR A 22 -3.75 -1.39 -1.90
C TYR A 22 -4.81 -0.48 -2.54
N LEU A 23 -5.40 0.37 -1.72
CA LEU A 23 -6.42 1.32 -2.16
C LEU A 23 -5.73 2.64 -2.54
N PRO A 24 -5.84 3.10 -3.80
CA PRO A 24 -5.35 4.43 -4.15
C PRO A 24 -6.24 5.51 -3.50
N ASP A 25 -5.77 6.75 -3.43
CA ASP A 25 -6.58 7.86 -2.92
C ASP A 25 -7.80 8.13 -3.80
N PHE A 26 -8.75 8.89 -3.25
CA PHE A 26 -9.92 9.30 -4.01
C PHE A 26 -9.55 10.19 -5.19
N GLU A 27 -10.20 9.93 -6.32
CA GLU A 27 -10.14 10.84 -7.46
C GLU A 27 -11.09 12.02 -7.21
N VAL A 28 -10.54 13.22 -7.30
CA VAL A 28 -11.30 14.46 -7.23
C VAL A 28 -11.47 14.99 -8.64
N THR A 29 -12.71 15.30 -9.01
CA THR A 29 -13.03 15.89 -10.31
C THR A 29 -12.37 17.26 -10.48
N SER A 30 -12.32 17.75 -11.72
CA SER A 30 -11.84 19.11 -12.03
C SER A 30 -12.60 20.23 -11.30
N MET A 31 -13.82 19.93 -10.82
CA MET A 31 -14.65 20.84 -10.04
C MET A 31 -14.45 20.70 -8.52
N GLY A 32 -13.49 19.88 -8.06
CA GLY A 32 -13.19 19.72 -6.63
C GLY A 32 -14.06 18.68 -5.90
N TYR A 33 -14.94 17.97 -6.62
CA TYR A 33 -15.81 16.96 -6.01
C TYR A 33 -15.21 15.57 -6.03
N LEU A 34 -15.33 14.85 -4.92
CA LEU A 34 -15.07 13.42 -4.79
C LEU A 34 -16.24 12.63 -5.37
N VAL A 35 -15.92 11.67 -6.24
CA VAL A 35 -16.90 10.73 -6.80
C VAL A 35 -16.47 9.29 -6.48
N PRO A 36 -17.09 8.62 -5.48
CA PRO A 36 -16.77 7.22 -5.21
C PRO A 36 -17.21 6.33 -6.38
N PHE A 37 -16.52 5.21 -6.58
CA PHE A 37 -16.89 4.25 -7.60
C PHE A 37 -18.21 3.53 -7.26
N VAL A 38 -18.91 3.09 -8.31
CA VAL A 38 -20.15 2.34 -8.16
C VAL A 38 -19.90 1.07 -7.33
N GLY A 39 -20.68 0.91 -6.26
CA GLY A 39 -20.58 -0.25 -5.36
C GLY A 39 -19.47 -0.16 -4.32
N GLU A 40 -18.73 0.95 -4.23
CA GLU A 40 -17.60 1.08 -3.32
C GLU A 40 -18.04 0.99 -1.84
N VAL A 41 -17.27 0.23 -1.04
CA VAL A 41 -17.59 -0.09 0.37
C VAL A 41 -16.47 0.26 1.35
N TYR A 42 -15.33 0.77 0.91
CA TYR A 42 -14.22 1.17 1.78
C TYR A 42 -13.95 2.65 1.64
N CYS A 43 -13.63 3.32 2.76
CA CYS A 43 -13.17 4.70 2.73
C CYS A 43 -11.69 4.74 2.37
N ARG A 44 -11.33 5.52 1.34
CA ARG A 44 -9.96 5.72 0.85
C ARG A 44 -9.42 7.12 1.14
N ALA A 45 -10.08 7.85 2.04
CA ALA A 45 -9.60 9.14 2.46
C ALA A 45 -8.27 8.98 3.19
N GLU A 46 -7.33 9.88 2.89
CA GLU A 46 -6.04 9.91 3.56
C GLU A 46 -6.25 10.05 5.08
N GLY A 47 -5.52 9.25 5.86
CA GLY A 47 -5.66 9.23 7.33
C GLY A 47 -6.97 8.63 7.86
N CYS A 48 -7.81 8.01 7.02
CA CYS A 48 -9.04 7.38 7.51
C CYS A 48 -8.78 6.03 8.21
N GLU A 49 -8.94 6.02 9.53
CA GLU A 49 -8.81 4.84 10.41
C GLU A 49 -9.91 3.79 10.23
N ASN A 50 -10.98 4.10 9.49
CA ASN A 50 -12.04 3.12 9.30
C ASN A 50 -11.56 1.97 8.38
N VAL A 51 -11.30 0.83 8.99
CA VAL A 51 -10.92 -0.43 8.34
C VAL A 51 -12.13 -1.28 7.93
N THR A 52 -13.28 -1.01 8.52
CA THR A 52 -14.49 -1.82 8.31
C THR A 52 -15.18 -1.49 7.00
N LYS A 53 -15.75 -2.51 6.36
CA LYS A 53 -16.54 -2.31 5.14
C LYS A 53 -17.90 -1.73 5.45
N PHE A 54 -18.33 -0.78 4.64
CA PHE A 54 -19.69 -0.26 4.67
C PHE A 54 -20.64 -1.22 3.96
N ILE A 55 -21.87 -1.33 4.49
CA ILE A 55 -22.92 -2.16 3.88
C ILE A 55 -23.33 -1.64 2.50
N SER A 56 -23.24 -0.31 2.31
CA SER A 56 -23.66 0.34 1.07
C SER A 56 -22.82 1.59 0.79
N LEU A 57 -22.80 1.98 -0.49
CA LEU A 57 -22.16 3.22 -0.92
C LEU A 57 -22.78 4.46 -0.24
N ASN A 58 -24.08 4.44 0.06
CA ASN A 58 -24.73 5.55 0.77
C ASN A 58 -24.19 5.71 2.20
N ASN A 59 -23.90 4.60 2.88
CA ASN A 59 -23.28 4.63 4.21
C ASN A 59 -21.84 5.15 4.12
N LEU A 60 -21.10 4.76 3.08
CA LEU A 60 -19.77 5.32 2.82
C LEU A 60 -19.83 6.83 2.56
N LYS A 61 -20.75 7.30 1.70
CA LYS A 61 -20.96 8.73 1.46
C LYS A 61 -21.28 9.48 2.75
N LYS A 62 -22.18 8.95 3.59
CA LYS A 62 -22.49 9.54 4.90
C LYS A 62 -21.24 9.64 5.79
N HIS A 63 -20.39 8.62 5.79
CA HIS A 63 -19.13 8.66 6.53
C HIS A 63 -18.20 9.75 6.00
N ILE A 64 -18.01 9.85 4.69
CA ILE A 64 -17.17 10.91 4.08
C ILE A 64 -17.67 12.30 4.47
N ARG A 65 -18.98 12.56 4.38
CA ARG A 65 -19.60 13.85 4.78
C ARG A 65 -19.51 14.17 6.27
N THR A 66 -19.12 13.23 7.13
CA THR A 66 -19.09 13.46 8.58
C THR A 66 -17.67 13.41 9.14
N LYS A 67 -16.79 12.65 8.51
CA LYS A 67 -15.42 12.42 8.99
C LYS A 67 -14.35 13.08 8.11
N HIS A 68 -14.69 13.43 6.87
CA HIS A 68 -13.75 14.01 5.91
C HIS A 68 -14.28 15.33 5.30
N THR A 69 -15.08 16.08 6.08
CA THR A 69 -15.73 17.34 5.69
C THR A 69 -14.78 18.44 5.23
N HIS A 70 -13.57 18.47 5.79
CA HIS A 70 -12.58 19.50 5.49
C HIS A 70 -11.70 19.15 4.28
N THR A 71 -11.80 17.91 3.79
CA THR A 71 -10.91 17.38 2.74
C THR A 71 -11.68 17.15 1.44
N TYR A 72 -12.93 16.69 1.53
CA TYR A 72 -13.69 16.31 0.35
C TYR A 72 -15.10 16.88 0.38
N ASP A 73 -15.51 17.41 -0.77
CA ASP A 73 -16.90 17.69 -1.07
C ASP A 73 -17.43 16.58 -1.99
N LEU A 74 -18.62 16.04 -1.72
CA LEU A 74 -19.21 14.98 -2.55
C LEU A 74 -20.10 15.62 -3.59
N LEU A 75 -19.96 15.21 -4.86
CA LEU A 75 -20.95 15.60 -5.86
C LEU A 75 -22.27 14.92 -5.52
N ASP A 76 -23.24 15.70 -5.04
CA ASP A 76 -24.61 15.27 -4.87
C ASP A 76 -25.29 15.20 -6.24
N GLY A 77 -25.03 14.12 -6.97
CA GLY A 77 -25.81 13.77 -8.15
C GLY A 77 -27.25 13.44 -7.76
N GLU A 78 -28.22 13.87 -8.59
CA GLU A 78 -29.64 13.60 -8.44
C GLU A 78 -29.88 12.12 -8.09
N SER A 79 -30.43 11.92 -6.91
CA SER A 79 -30.49 10.65 -6.21
C SER A 79 -31.50 9.70 -6.87
N GLY A 80 -31.04 8.52 -7.30
CA GLY A 80 -31.91 7.36 -7.53
C GLY A 80 -31.80 6.65 -8.89
N GLY A 81 -30.95 7.13 -9.80
CA GLY A 81 -30.77 6.52 -11.12
C GLY A 81 -29.90 5.25 -11.13
N ARG A 82 -30.15 4.37 -12.11
CA ARG A 82 -29.18 3.32 -12.46
C ARG A 82 -27.89 3.99 -12.95
N PRO A 83 -26.71 3.60 -12.43
CA PRO A 83 -25.44 4.10 -12.97
C PRO A 83 -25.36 3.86 -14.47
N ASP A 84 -24.80 4.82 -15.20
CA ASP A 84 -24.54 4.64 -16.62
C ASP A 84 -23.45 3.58 -16.86
N GLN A 85 -23.34 3.13 -18.11
CA GLN A 85 -22.39 2.09 -18.49
C GLN A 85 -20.93 2.54 -18.30
N GLU A 86 -20.64 3.84 -18.41
CA GLU A 86 -19.29 4.39 -18.29
C GLU A 86 -18.82 4.33 -16.84
N ALA A 87 -19.65 4.75 -15.90
CA ALA A 87 -19.44 4.65 -14.46
C ALA A 87 -19.31 3.19 -14.00
N GLU A 88 -20.14 2.28 -14.53
CA GLU A 88 -19.99 0.84 -14.25
C GLU A 88 -18.64 0.31 -14.77
N SER A 89 -18.22 0.72 -15.97
CA SER A 89 -16.97 0.27 -16.58
C SER A 89 -15.74 0.84 -15.87
N ALA A 90 -15.79 2.10 -15.45
CA ALA A 90 -14.74 2.75 -14.66
C ALA A 90 -14.57 2.04 -13.30
N ALA A 91 -15.69 1.73 -12.64
CA ALA A 91 -15.66 0.97 -11.37
C ALA A 91 -15.03 -0.42 -11.56
N VAL A 92 -15.39 -1.15 -12.62
CA VAL A 92 -14.76 -2.47 -12.91
C VAL A 92 -13.25 -2.34 -13.10
N LYS A 93 -12.78 -1.37 -13.89
CA LYS A 93 -11.34 -1.13 -14.08
C LYS A 93 -10.63 -0.84 -12.77
N PHE A 94 -11.25 -0.05 -11.90
CA PHE A 94 -10.72 0.21 -10.56
C PHE A 94 -10.55 -1.07 -9.75
N TYR A 95 -11.59 -1.91 -9.65
CA TYR A 95 -11.51 -3.17 -8.88
C TYR A 95 -10.48 -4.13 -9.47
N GLU A 96 -10.42 -4.26 -10.79
CA GLU A 96 -9.40 -5.08 -11.46
C GLU A 96 -7.98 -4.59 -11.15
N ALA A 97 -7.74 -3.28 -11.14
CA ALA A 97 -6.44 -2.71 -10.79
C ALA A 97 -6.04 -3.00 -9.33
N VAL A 98 -7.00 -2.86 -8.40
CA VAL A 98 -6.78 -3.16 -6.98
C VAL A 98 -6.44 -4.64 -6.77
N ILE A 99 -7.22 -5.55 -7.35
CA ILE A 99 -7.00 -6.99 -7.23
C ILE A 99 -5.71 -7.42 -7.92
N LYS A 100 -5.39 -6.86 -9.09
CA LYS A 100 -4.13 -7.14 -9.77
C LYS A 100 -2.92 -6.78 -8.91
N LYS A 101 -2.95 -5.64 -8.21
CA LYS A 101 -1.88 -5.25 -7.28
C LYS A 101 -1.78 -6.20 -6.08
N PHE A 102 -2.92 -6.62 -5.54
CA PHE A 102 -2.96 -7.59 -4.47
C PHE A 102 -2.34 -8.95 -4.88
N ASP A 103 -2.76 -9.47 -6.03
CA ASP A 103 -2.25 -10.74 -6.56
C ASP A 103 -0.76 -10.66 -6.88
N ALA A 104 -0.29 -9.55 -7.45
CA ALA A 104 1.13 -9.31 -7.68
C ALA A 104 1.93 -9.38 -6.37
N LYS A 105 1.44 -8.78 -5.28
CA LYS A 105 2.09 -8.84 -3.96
C LYS A 105 2.09 -10.25 -3.38
N GLN A 106 1.02 -11.02 -3.55
CA GLN A 106 0.97 -12.40 -3.08
C GLN A 106 1.86 -13.36 -3.89
N SER A 107 1.99 -13.11 -5.19
CA SER A 107 2.82 -13.92 -6.09
C SER A 107 4.30 -13.53 -6.08
N ALA A 108 4.65 -12.38 -5.51
CA ALA A 108 6.03 -11.94 -5.40
C ALA A 108 6.80 -12.96 -4.53
N PRO A 109 7.94 -13.49 -5.02
CA PRO A 109 8.76 -14.37 -4.21
C PRO A 109 9.17 -13.61 -2.94
N ALA A 110 8.87 -14.18 -1.77
CA ALA A 110 9.33 -13.62 -0.50
C ALA A 110 10.86 -13.54 -0.54
N LEU A 111 11.39 -12.32 -0.67
CA LEU A 111 12.83 -12.12 -0.69
C LEU A 111 13.38 -12.58 0.66
N PRO A 112 14.50 -13.32 0.69
CA PRO A 112 15.12 -13.71 1.94
C PRO A 112 15.49 -12.46 2.75
N PRO A 113 15.44 -12.52 4.09
CA PRO A 113 15.84 -11.39 4.92
C PRO A 113 17.31 -11.05 4.68
N LEU A 114 17.63 -9.75 4.68
CA LEU A 114 19.01 -9.30 4.58
C LEU A 114 19.81 -9.83 5.77
N PRO A 115 20.89 -10.62 5.54
CA PRO A 115 21.65 -11.19 6.64
C PRO A 115 22.41 -10.08 7.37
N ARG A 116 22.01 -9.80 8.61
CA ARG A 116 22.63 -8.81 9.49
C ARG A 116 23.39 -9.48 10.64
N ARG A 117 24.39 -8.78 11.16
CA ARG A 117 25.11 -9.11 12.39
C ARG A 117 24.30 -8.64 13.61
N ARG A 118 24.78 -8.96 14.82
CA ARG A 118 24.16 -8.51 16.08
C ARG A 118 24.17 -6.98 16.26
N ASP A 119 25.13 -6.30 15.63
CA ASP A 119 25.27 -4.84 15.60
C ASP A 119 24.34 -4.18 14.57
N GLY A 120 23.55 -4.96 13.81
CA GLY A 120 22.66 -4.46 12.75
C GLY A 120 23.33 -4.23 11.40
N GLU A 121 24.67 -4.27 11.32
CA GLU A 121 25.40 -4.16 10.06
C GLU A 121 25.22 -5.40 9.18
N VAL A 122 25.39 -5.24 7.87
CA VAL A 122 25.26 -6.34 6.92
C VAL A 122 26.36 -7.37 7.13
N HIS A 123 25.96 -8.63 7.30
CA HIS A 123 26.88 -9.76 7.40
C HIS A 123 27.41 -10.14 6.00
N MET A 124 28.34 -9.35 5.47
CA MET A 124 28.86 -9.45 4.09
C MET A 124 29.20 -10.88 3.63
N THR A 125 29.84 -11.69 4.49
CA THR A 125 30.21 -13.08 4.15
C THR A 125 28.98 -13.94 3.86
N GLU A 126 27.92 -13.79 4.65
CA GLU A 126 26.70 -14.57 4.50
C GLU A 126 25.86 -14.02 3.34
N MET A 127 25.79 -12.70 3.18
CA MET A 127 25.18 -12.08 2.00
C MET A 127 25.80 -12.61 0.71
N ARG A 128 27.13 -12.59 0.59
CA ARG A 128 27.85 -13.12 -0.58
C ARG A 128 27.62 -14.62 -0.78
N ARG A 129 27.43 -15.39 0.28
CA ARG A 129 27.09 -16.82 0.20
C ARG A 129 25.68 -17.04 -0.35
N LEU A 130 24.71 -16.27 0.12
CA LEU A 130 23.31 -16.35 -0.33
C LEU A 130 23.18 -15.88 -1.78
N VAL A 131 23.82 -14.77 -2.16
CA VAL A 131 23.87 -14.27 -3.54
C VAL A 131 24.37 -15.34 -4.52
N ARG A 132 25.48 -16.03 -4.17
CA ARG A 132 25.99 -17.14 -4.99
C ARG A 132 25.04 -18.34 -5.03
N ARG A 133 24.35 -18.64 -3.91
CA ARG A 133 23.34 -19.71 -3.86
C ARG A 133 22.14 -19.40 -4.76
N MET A 134 21.78 -18.13 -4.89
CA MET A 134 20.75 -17.64 -5.81
C MET A 134 21.22 -17.58 -7.27
N GLY A 135 22.46 -17.98 -7.57
CA GLY A 135 23.00 -18.05 -8.93
C GLY A 135 23.68 -16.77 -9.43
N HIS A 136 23.86 -15.75 -8.58
CA HIS A 136 24.50 -14.49 -8.96
C HIS A 136 26.01 -14.51 -8.73
N VAL A 137 26.73 -13.67 -9.48
CA VAL A 137 28.19 -13.54 -9.41
C VAL A 137 28.59 -12.43 -8.44
N VAL A 138 29.55 -12.70 -7.57
CA VAL A 138 30.16 -11.70 -6.68
C VAL A 138 31.62 -11.50 -7.09
N PRO A 139 32.07 -10.28 -7.38
CA PRO A 139 31.34 -9.00 -7.30
C PRO A 139 30.35 -8.80 -8.45
N CYS A 140 29.28 -8.03 -8.19
CA CYS A 140 28.34 -7.61 -9.22
C CYS A 140 29.00 -6.69 -10.26
N GLU A 141 28.34 -6.48 -11.39
CA GLU A 141 28.82 -5.60 -12.47
C GLU A 141 28.98 -4.16 -11.98
N SER A 142 27.96 -3.60 -11.32
CA SER A 142 28.03 -2.25 -10.73
C SER A 142 29.24 -2.03 -9.82
N CYS A 143 29.56 -2.99 -8.95
CA CYS A 143 30.73 -2.88 -8.08
C CYS A 143 32.06 -3.12 -8.81
N LYS A 144 32.07 -3.87 -9.92
CA LYS A 144 33.27 -4.03 -10.76
C LYS A 144 33.57 -2.71 -11.47
N ASP A 145 32.58 -2.12 -12.12
CA ASP A 145 32.73 -0.90 -12.91
C ASP A 145 33.10 0.31 -12.04
N ALA A 146 32.55 0.38 -10.82
CA ALA A 146 32.91 1.40 -9.85
C ALA A 146 34.28 1.21 -9.19
N HIS A 147 35.08 0.21 -9.59
CA HIS A 147 36.33 -0.21 -8.94
C HIS A 147 36.17 -0.53 -7.43
N LYS A 148 34.96 -0.89 -6.99
CA LYS A 148 34.58 -1.23 -5.61
C LYS A 148 34.37 -2.73 -5.39
N ALA A 149 34.97 -3.58 -6.23
CA ALA A 149 34.83 -5.04 -6.19
C ALA A 149 35.04 -5.65 -4.78
N LYS A 150 36.01 -5.14 -4.01
CA LYS A 150 36.29 -5.59 -2.62
C LYS A 150 35.17 -5.24 -1.64
N LEU A 151 34.41 -4.18 -1.92
CA LEU A 151 33.32 -3.64 -1.10
C LEU A 151 31.93 -4.11 -1.58
N CYS A 152 31.86 -4.99 -2.59
CA CYS A 152 30.59 -5.57 -3.04
C CYS A 152 29.87 -6.25 -1.87
N CYS A 153 28.56 -5.99 -1.73
CA CYS A 153 27.70 -6.42 -0.61
C CYS A 153 27.99 -5.75 0.74
N LYS A 154 28.75 -4.65 0.78
CA LYS A 154 29.01 -3.89 2.03
C LYS A 154 27.98 -2.80 2.28
N TYR A 155 27.62 -2.07 1.23
CA TYR A 155 26.79 -0.87 1.31
C TYR A 155 25.57 -1.01 0.41
N GLU A 156 24.51 -0.28 0.73
CA GLU A 156 23.19 -0.40 0.08
C GLU A 156 23.19 -0.04 -1.41
N GLU A 157 24.20 0.67 -1.91
CA GLU A 157 24.35 0.98 -3.33
C GLU A 157 24.75 -0.24 -4.17
N CYS A 158 25.06 -1.38 -3.54
CA CYS A 158 25.34 -2.64 -4.23
C CYS A 158 24.02 -3.26 -4.74
N GLU A 159 23.94 -3.56 -6.04
CA GLU A 159 22.71 -4.12 -6.67
C GLU A 159 22.19 -5.40 -6.00
N HIS A 160 23.06 -6.20 -5.39
CA HIS A 160 22.66 -7.40 -4.66
C HIS A 160 21.74 -7.14 -3.47
N PHE A 161 21.63 -5.91 -2.95
CA PHE A 161 20.66 -5.58 -1.89
C PHE A 161 19.21 -5.76 -2.37
N ALA A 162 18.94 -5.59 -3.67
CA ALA A 162 17.61 -5.82 -4.26
C ALA A 162 17.18 -7.30 -4.25
N LEU A 163 18.09 -8.23 -3.94
CA LEU A 163 17.80 -9.66 -3.81
C LEU A 163 17.32 -10.06 -2.41
N PHE A 164 17.25 -9.10 -1.49
CA PHE A 164 16.89 -9.34 -0.09
C PHE A 164 15.78 -8.39 0.35
N ASP A 165 14.95 -8.85 1.28
CA ASP A 165 14.10 -7.94 2.03
C ASP A 165 14.99 -7.18 3.01
N SER A 166 15.14 -5.87 2.78
CA SER A 166 15.99 -5.01 3.61
C SER A 166 15.42 -4.81 5.01
N GLY A 167 14.16 -5.20 5.21
CA GLY A 167 13.39 -4.96 6.43
C GLY A 167 13.28 -3.46 6.62
N ASP A 168 12.28 -2.85 5.99
CA ASP A 168 11.86 -1.50 6.35
C ASP A 168 11.33 -1.58 7.78
N GLN A 169 12.25 -1.49 8.75
CA GLN A 169 11.89 -1.07 10.08
C GLN A 169 11.52 0.39 9.92
N GLY A 170 10.24 0.63 9.66
CA GLY A 170 9.63 1.90 9.98
C GLY A 170 10.15 2.28 11.37
N LYS A 171 11.02 3.30 11.39
CA LYS A 171 11.27 4.06 12.60
C LYS A 171 9.95 4.77 12.91
N SER A 172 9.00 4.03 13.49
CA SER A 172 8.09 4.62 14.46
C SER A 172 8.98 5.07 15.61
N SER A 173 9.31 6.35 15.61
CA SER A 173 9.78 7.04 16.80
C SER A 173 8.63 7.01 17.81
N GLU A 174 8.52 5.92 18.55
CA GLU A 174 7.97 5.91 19.90
C GLU A 174 9.12 5.63 20.84
N GLU A 175 8.97 6.08 22.09
CA GLU A 175 9.96 6.16 23.19
C GLU A 175 10.69 7.53 23.20
N GLU A 176 10.56 8.40 24.21
CA GLU A 176 10.06 8.36 25.60
C GLU A 176 9.82 9.83 26.03
N GLU A 177 9.18 10.25 27.12
CA GLU A 177 8.66 9.62 28.31
C GLU A 177 7.84 10.71 29.02
N SER A 178 6.83 10.28 29.75
CA SER A 178 6.22 10.99 30.86
C SER A 178 7.26 11.48 31.88
N ASN A 179 7.10 12.69 32.44
CA ASN A 179 6.82 12.78 33.87
C ASN A 179 6.38 14.16 34.38
N GLU A 180 5.51 14.06 35.38
CA GLU A 180 5.36 14.91 36.57
C GLU A 180 4.66 16.26 36.47
N SER A 181 3.41 16.21 36.92
CA SER A 181 2.72 17.20 37.73
C SER A 181 3.57 17.74 38.87
N GLU A 182 3.64 19.05 39.03
CA GLU A 182 3.72 19.70 40.34
C GLU A 182 2.82 20.94 40.36
N ASP A 183 2.11 21.06 41.48
CA ASP A 183 1.24 22.13 41.94
C ASP A 183 1.96 23.49 42.14
N GLU A 184 1.15 24.50 42.48
CA GLU A 184 1.46 25.83 43.07
C GLU A 184 1.58 27.01 42.08
N ASP A 185 0.52 27.83 41.98
CA ASP A 185 0.23 28.98 42.87
C ASP A 185 -1.20 29.54 42.60
#